data_AF-A0A950SDZ9-F1
#
_entry.id   AF-A0A950SDZ9-F1
#
_cell.length_a   1.000
_cell.length_b   1.000
_cell.length_c   1.000
_cell.angle_alpha   90.00
_cell.angle_beta   90.00
_cell.angle_gamma   90.00
#
_symmetry.space_group_name_H-M   'P 1'
#
loop_
_entity.id
_entity.type
_entity.pdbx_description
1 polymer ?
#
loop_
_entity_poly.entity_id
_entity_poly.type
_entity_poly.pdbx_seq_one_letter_code
_entity_poly.pdbx_strand_id
1 'polypeptide(L)'
;MFRNPPFMVLEEDEGALVSGLVGRIWTLRRDYPTLTDPHEFRVWARPGTARVVFAHWVDAPGDGRTTLHSEARVEAIGAQGRLGLAAVRPLVRGFHHLIGSEGIATAVRQAERQLQRL
;
A
#
# COMPACT_ATOMS: atom_id res chain seq x y z
N MET A 1 -10.72 3.28 -7.47
CA MET A 1 -9.33 3.30 -7.98
C MET A 1 -8.53 2.09 -7.50
N PHE A 2 -8.26 1.94 -6.19
CA PHE A 2 -7.42 0.85 -5.64
C PHE A 2 -7.97 -0.59 -5.77
N ARG A 3 -9.20 -0.75 -6.27
CA ARG A 3 -9.83 -2.05 -6.55
C ARG A 3 -9.76 -2.47 -8.02
N ASN A 4 -9.22 -1.60 -8.88
CA ASN A 4 -9.16 -1.82 -10.31
C ASN A 4 -7.71 -1.99 -10.75
N PRO A 5 -7.44 -2.73 -11.84
CA PRO A 5 -6.10 -2.81 -12.42
C PRO A 5 -5.48 -1.41 -12.62
N PRO A 6 -4.19 -1.25 -12.31
CA PRO A 6 -3.23 -2.29 -11.96
C PRO A 6 -3.19 -2.68 -10.47
N PHE A 7 -4.09 -2.16 -9.64
CA PHE A 7 -4.13 -2.46 -8.22
C PHE A 7 -4.87 -3.77 -7.94
N MET A 8 -4.41 -4.48 -6.91
CA MET A 8 -5.03 -5.68 -6.39
C MET A 8 -5.36 -5.50 -4.92
N VAL A 9 -6.56 -5.87 -4.52
CA VAL A 9 -6.91 -5.95 -3.08
C VAL A 9 -6.11 -7.08 -2.44
N LEU A 10 -5.33 -6.76 -1.40
CA LEU A 10 -4.56 -7.73 -0.61
C LEU A 10 -5.31 -8.11 0.65
N GLU A 11 -6.02 -7.15 1.24
CA GLU A 11 -6.82 -7.31 2.45
C GLU A 11 -7.91 -6.23 2.45
N GLU A 12 -9.09 -6.58 2.95
CA GLU A 12 -10.23 -5.68 3.05
C GLU A 12 -11.05 -6.07 4.27
N ASP A 13 -11.43 -5.07 5.06
CA ASP A 13 -12.27 -5.22 6.25
C ASP A 13 -13.21 -4.00 6.38
N GLU A 14 -14.08 -4.00 7.38
CA GLU A 14 -14.99 -2.91 7.67
C GLU A 14 -14.21 -1.62 7.99
N GLY A 15 -14.17 -0.72 7.02
CA GLY A 15 -13.46 0.56 7.15
C GLY A 15 -11.96 0.50 6.85
N ALA A 16 -11.43 -0.63 6.35
CA ALA A 16 -10.03 -0.76 5.94
C ALA A 16 -9.88 -1.39 4.55
N LEU A 17 -8.93 -0.88 3.76
CA LEU A 17 -8.60 -1.37 2.43
C LEU A 17 -7.09 -1.35 2.24
N VAL A 18 -6.50 -2.53 1.98
CA VAL A 18 -5.11 -2.69 1.61
C VAL A 18 -5.03 -3.17 0.16
N SER A 19 -4.27 -2.45 -0.66
CA SER A 19 -4.10 -2.77 -2.07
C SER A 19 -2.64 -2.73 -2.50
N GLY A 20 -2.27 -3.68 -3.34
CA GLY A 20 -0.93 -3.89 -3.85
C GLY A 20 -0.80 -3.47 -5.31
N LEU A 21 0.39 -3.04 -5.69
CA LEU A 21 0.84 -2.82 -7.05
C LEU A 21 2.25 -3.38 -7.20
N VAL A 22 2.54 -4.01 -8.34
CA VAL A 22 3.91 -4.40 -8.71
C VAL A 22 4.31 -3.84 -10.07
N GLY A 23 5.61 -3.71 -10.31
CA GLY A 23 6.15 -3.34 -11.62
C GLY A 23 7.11 -2.18 -11.55
N ARG A 24 7.26 -1.46 -12.67
CA ARG A 24 8.20 -0.33 -12.79
C ARG A 24 7.47 0.98 -12.52
N ILE A 25 7.50 1.43 -11.27
CA ILE A 25 6.78 2.63 -10.82
C ILE A 25 7.45 3.96 -11.23
N TRP A 26 8.68 3.90 -11.75
CA TRP A 26 9.47 5.06 -12.17
C TRP A 26 9.55 5.23 -13.70
N THR A 27 8.89 4.37 -14.48
CA THR A 27 8.90 4.48 -15.95
C THR A 27 7.63 5.18 -16.45
N LEU A 28 7.79 6.07 -17.43
CA LEU A 28 6.65 6.70 -18.14
C LEU A 28 5.78 5.67 -18.87
N ARG A 29 6.37 4.54 -19.27
CA ARG A 29 5.62 3.37 -19.74
C ARG A 29 4.99 2.69 -18.53
N ARG A 30 3.67 2.59 -18.50
CA ARG A 30 2.87 1.87 -17.48
C ARG A 30 3.14 0.38 -17.59
N ASP A 31 4.29 -0.06 -17.07
CA ASP A 31 4.66 -1.47 -17.00
C ASP A 31 4.25 -2.03 -15.63
N TYR A 32 2.94 -2.21 -15.50
CA TYR A 32 2.29 -2.77 -14.33
C TYR A 32 1.62 -4.09 -14.70
N PRO A 33 2.29 -5.21 -14.40
CA PRO A 33 1.68 -6.53 -14.51
C PRO A 33 0.36 -6.56 -13.72
N THR A 34 -0.68 -7.11 -14.34
CA THR A 34 -1.93 -7.38 -13.62
C THR A 34 -1.72 -8.65 -12.81
N LEU A 35 -1.93 -8.56 -11.51
CA LEU A 35 -1.93 -9.71 -10.62
C LEU A 35 -3.28 -10.40 -10.69
N THR A 36 -3.32 -11.72 -10.53
CA THR A 36 -4.57 -12.50 -10.44
C THR A 36 -4.94 -12.92 -9.02
N ASP A 37 -3.96 -13.01 -8.11
CA ASP A 37 -4.21 -13.25 -6.69
C ASP A 37 -3.16 -12.59 -5.74
N PRO A 38 -3.49 -12.42 -4.44
CA PRO A 38 -2.59 -11.78 -3.48
C PRO A 38 -1.27 -12.52 -3.22
N HIS A 39 -1.19 -13.82 -3.49
CA HIS A 39 0.04 -14.59 -3.32
C HIS A 39 1.08 -14.19 -4.38
N GLU A 40 0.66 -13.85 -5.60
CA GLU A 40 1.57 -13.30 -6.63
C GLU A 40 2.25 -12.01 -6.17
N PHE A 41 1.55 -11.13 -5.45
CA PHE A 41 2.15 -9.95 -4.83
C PHE A 41 3.22 -10.34 -3.81
N ARG A 42 2.88 -11.29 -2.93
CA ARG A 42 3.75 -11.74 -1.82
C ARG A 42 5.06 -12.33 -2.33
N VAL A 43 5.00 -13.14 -3.38
CA VAL A 43 6.17 -13.82 -3.95
C VAL A 43 6.88 -13.01 -5.05
N TRP A 44 6.42 -11.80 -5.33
CA TRP A 44 7.00 -10.97 -6.38
C TRP A 44 8.45 -10.59 -6.10
N ALA A 45 9.36 -11.07 -6.96
CA ALA A 45 10.80 -10.88 -6.81
C ALA A 45 11.51 -10.49 -8.13
N ARG A 46 10.80 -9.89 -9.09
CA ARG A 46 11.40 -9.51 -10.38
C ARG A 46 12.40 -8.35 -10.24
N PRO A 47 13.69 -8.52 -10.58
CA PRO A 47 14.68 -7.44 -10.48
C PRO A 47 14.30 -6.22 -11.33
N GLY A 48 14.62 -5.02 -10.83
CA GLY A 48 14.30 -3.78 -11.54
C GLY A 48 12.82 -3.40 -11.47
N THR A 49 12.08 -3.93 -10.49
CA THR A 49 10.69 -3.57 -10.21
C THR A 49 10.54 -3.15 -8.75
N ALA A 50 9.34 -2.74 -8.36
CA ALA A 50 8.97 -2.51 -6.97
C ALA A 50 7.68 -3.24 -6.61
N ARG A 51 7.50 -3.50 -5.32
CA ARG A 51 6.21 -3.76 -4.69
C ARG A 51 5.77 -2.50 -3.99
N VAL A 52 4.51 -2.12 -4.17
CA VAL A 52 3.90 -0.97 -3.49
C VAL A 52 2.65 -1.44 -2.78
N VAL A 53 2.54 -1.11 -1.50
CA VAL A 53 1.32 -1.29 -0.70
C VAL A 53 0.72 0.08 -0.45
N PHE A 54 -0.58 0.19 -0.68
CA PHE A 54 -1.42 1.30 -0.24
C PHE A 54 -2.38 0.76 0.82
N ALA A 55 -2.43 1.39 1.97
CA ALA A 55 -3.34 1.04 3.05
C ALA A 55 -4.17 2.27 3.42
N HIS A 56 -5.48 2.10 3.43
CA HIS A 56 -6.43 3.12 3.86
C HIS A 56 -7.28 2.53 4.98
N TRP A 57 -7.46 3.27 6.06
CA TRP A 57 -8.38 2.84 7.11
C TRP A 57 -9.02 4.03 7.80
N VAL A 58 -10.15 3.76 8.43
CA VAL A 58 -10.93 4.74 9.17
C VAL A 58 -10.79 4.48 10.66
N ASP A 59 -10.46 5.53 11.42
CA ASP A 59 -10.52 5.53 12.87
C ASP A 59 -11.73 6.37 13.33
N ALA A 60 -12.65 5.74 14.06
CA ALA A 60 -13.87 6.37 14.58
C ALA A 60 -14.00 6.09 16.09
N PRO A 61 -13.32 6.86 16.96
CA PRO A 61 -13.22 6.57 18.39
C PRO A 61 -14.50 6.79 19.20
N GLY A 62 -15.65 7.05 18.56
CA GLY A 62 -16.95 7.21 19.21
C GLY A 62 -17.29 8.63 19.69
N ASP A 63 -16.44 9.62 19.40
CA ASP A 63 -16.63 11.04 19.72
C ASP A 63 -17.40 11.81 18.61
N GLY A 64 -17.96 11.08 17.65
CA GLY A 64 -18.62 11.65 16.47
C GLY A 64 -17.64 12.17 15.40
N ARG A 65 -16.33 11.96 15.57
CA ARG A 65 -15.32 12.28 14.57
C ARG A 65 -14.80 11.01 13.92
N THR A 66 -14.32 11.19 12.70
CA THR A 66 -13.82 10.10 11.86
C THR A 66 -12.54 10.58 11.19
N THR A 67 -11.45 9.84 11.40
CA THR A 67 -10.14 10.13 10.82
C THR A 67 -9.86 9.11 9.73
N LEU A 68 -9.64 9.59 8.50
CA LEU A 68 -9.15 8.75 7.41
C LEU A 68 -7.62 8.74 7.45
N HIS A 69 -7.05 7.54 7.54
CA HIS A 69 -5.63 7.30 7.43
C HIS A 69 -5.29 6.73 6.05
N SER A 70 -4.12 7.09 5.54
CA SER A 70 -3.64 6.66 4.22
C SER A 70 -2.13 6.46 4.26
N GLU A 71 -1.67 5.22 4.21
CA GLU A 71 -0.26 4.86 4.21
C GLU A 71 0.16 4.26 2.86
N ALA A 72 1.38 4.55 2.42
CA ALA A 72 1.98 3.90 1.26
C ALA A 72 3.39 3.39 1.60
N ARG A 73 3.68 2.14 1.25
CA ARG A 73 5.02 1.54 1.40
C ARG A 73 5.54 1.07 0.07
N VAL A 74 6.82 1.35 -0.21
CA VAL A 74 7.49 0.95 -1.45
C VAL A 74 8.71 0.12 -1.12
N GLU A 75 8.79 -1.05 -1.74
CA GLU A 75 9.95 -1.92 -1.68
C GLU A 75 10.52 -2.09 -3.09
N ALA A 76 11.77 -1.67 -3.29
CA ALA A 76 12.47 -1.81 -4.55
C ALA A 76 13.21 -3.16 -4.64
N ILE A 77 12.99 -3.91 -5.73
CA ILE A 77 13.58 -5.23 -5.95
C ILE A 77 14.87 -5.12 -6.79
N GLY A 78 15.99 -5.55 -6.19
CA GLY A 78 17.30 -5.56 -6.83
C GLY A 78 17.96 -4.17 -6.96
N ALA A 79 19.21 -4.15 -7.44
CA ALA A 79 20.00 -2.92 -7.56
C ALA A 79 19.38 -1.90 -8.52
N GLN A 80 18.86 -2.37 -9.66
CA GLN A 80 18.15 -1.54 -10.63
C GLN A 80 16.89 -0.91 -10.04
N GLY A 81 16.15 -1.65 -9.20
CA GLY A 81 14.98 -1.13 -8.54
C GLY A 81 15.33 0.01 -7.58
N ARG A 82 16.41 -0.15 -6.81
CA ARG A 82 16.88 0.89 -5.87
C ARG A 82 17.31 2.16 -6.59
N LEU A 83 17.98 2.04 -7.74
CA LEU A 83 18.35 3.18 -8.59
C LEU A 83 17.10 3.89 -9.13
N GLY A 84 16.11 3.13 -9.60
CA GLY A 84 14.82 3.68 -10.05
C GLY A 84 14.07 4.43 -8.94
N LEU A 85 13.99 3.84 -7.73
CA LEU A 85 13.37 4.49 -6.57
C LEU A 85 14.11 5.77 -6.17
N ALA A 86 15.45 5.76 -6.20
CA ALA A 86 16.25 6.94 -5.91
C ALA A 86 15.96 8.08 -6.90
N ALA A 87 15.74 7.77 -8.18
CA ALA A 87 15.44 8.77 -9.21
C ALA A 87 14.08 9.47 -8.99
N VAL A 88 13.08 8.78 -8.42
CA VAL A 88 11.76 9.36 -8.13
C VAL A 88 11.59 9.83 -6.69
N ARG A 89 12.62 9.66 -5.84
CA ARG A 89 12.59 10.01 -4.41
C ARG A 89 12.13 11.44 -4.11
N PRO A 90 12.50 12.49 -4.88
CA PRO A 90 11.99 13.84 -4.65
C PRO A 90 10.47 13.97 -4.84
N LEU A 91 9.90 13.22 -5.79
CA LEU A 91 8.46 13.18 -6.08
C LEU A 91 7.71 12.39 -5.00
N VAL A 92 8.30 11.29 -4.53
CA VAL A 92 7.73 10.47 -3.44
C VAL A 92 7.77 11.21 -2.10
N ARG A 93 8.78 12.08 -1.86
CA ARG A 93 8.94 12.88 -0.63
C ARG A 93 7.71 13.75 -0.29
N GLY A 94 6.95 14.20 -1.29
CA GLY A 94 5.70 14.93 -1.08
C GLY A 94 4.58 14.09 -0.46
N PHE A 95 4.62 12.76 -0.63
CA PHE A 95 3.66 11.82 -0.06
C PHE A 95 4.07 11.29 1.32
N HIS A 96 5.35 11.46 1.72
CA HIS A 96 5.86 10.96 3.01
C HIS A 96 5.20 11.58 4.24
N HIS A 97 4.61 12.77 4.14
CA HIS A 97 3.83 13.39 5.21
C HIS A 97 2.61 12.55 5.63
N LEU A 98 2.11 11.66 4.75
CA LEU A 98 0.97 10.79 5.03
C LEU A 98 1.40 9.36 5.48
N ILE A 99 2.69 9.05 5.44
CA ILE A 99 3.22 7.71 5.72
C ILE A 99 3.47 7.57 7.23
N GLY A 100 2.42 7.23 7.99
CA GLY A 100 2.58 6.80 9.37
C GLY A 100 3.24 5.44 9.43
N SER A 101 4.52 5.36 9.81
CA SER A 101 5.33 4.12 9.83
C SER A 101 4.81 3.00 10.76
N GLU A 102 3.77 3.26 11.54
CA GLU A 102 3.14 2.31 12.48
C GLU A 102 1.66 2.04 12.18
N GLY A 103 1.13 2.57 11.07
CA GLY A 103 -0.30 2.63 10.77
C GLY A 103 -0.96 1.28 10.56
N ILE A 104 -0.47 0.48 9.61
CA ILE A 104 -1.08 -0.83 9.26
C ILE A 104 -1.20 -1.76 10.47
N ALA A 105 -0.14 -1.95 11.26
CA ALA A 105 -0.18 -2.85 12.41
C ALA A 105 -1.11 -2.33 13.52
N THR A 106 -1.23 -1.01 13.65
CA THR A 106 -2.14 -0.38 14.62
C THR A 106 -3.59 -0.45 14.16
N ALA A 107 -3.83 -0.27 12.86
CA ALA A 107 -5.14 -0.41 12.23
C ALA A 107 -5.67 -1.85 12.32
N VAL A 108 -4.84 -2.86 12.03
CA VAL A 108 -5.20 -4.28 12.19
C VAL A 108 -5.58 -4.57 13.64
N ARG A 109 -4.75 -4.14 14.60
CA ARG A 109 -5.07 -4.31 16.04
C ARG A 109 -6.33 -3.58 16.47
N GLN A 110 -6.71 -2.50 15.79
CA GLN A 110 -7.92 -1.75 16.11
C GLN A 110 -9.17 -2.40 15.50
N ALA A 111 -9.09 -2.87 14.26
CA ALA A 111 -10.14 -3.65 13.61
C ALA A 111 -10.43 -4.94 14.40
N GLU A 112 -9.40 -5.67 14.82
CA GLU A 112 -9.53 -6.84 15.70
C GLU A 112 -10.26 -6.51 17.02
N ARG A 113 -9.98 -5.36 17.64
CA ARG A 113 -10.65 -4.91 18.87
C ARG A 113 -12.09 -4.50 18.65
N GLN A 114 -12.43 -3.98 17.47
CA GLN A 114 -13.79 -3.56 17.13
C GLN A 114 -14.68 -4.77 16.81
N LEU A 115 -14.13 -5.77 16.12
CA LEU A 115 -14.78 -7.07 15.90
C LEU A 115 -15.05 -7.85 17.19
N GLN A 116 -14.19 -7.73 18.21
CA GLN A 116 -14.38 -8.37 19.52
C GLN A 116 -15.42 -7.69 20.41
N ARG A 117 -15.93 -6.50 20.03
CA ARG A 117 -16.94 -5.74 20.78
C ARG A 117 -18.36 -5.90 20.24
N LEU A 118 -18.53 -6.67 19.16
CA LEU A 118 -19.82 -7.07 18.58
C LEU A 118 -20.16 -8.51 19.03
#